data_AF-A0A4Q3D9L1-F1
#
_entry.id   AF-A0A4Q3D9L1-F1
#
_cell.length_a   1.000
_cell.length_b   1.000
_cell.length_c   1.000
_cell.angle_alpha   90.00
_cell.angle_beta   90.00
_cell.angle_gamma   90.00
#
_symmetry.space_group_name_H-M   'P 1'
#
loop_
_entity.id
_entity.type
_entity.pdbx_description
1 polymer ?
#
loop_
_entity_poly.entity_id
_entity_poly.type
_entity_poly.pdbx_seq_one_letter_code
_entity_poly.pdbx_strand_id
1 'polypeptide(L)'
;MLIRLFALLTLLAAMIAPARADDISASGRGVVRIVTIAVVGDEVVGFGHGSGFAVSPNRIVTNAHVVELAQRYPDNVVIGVVPSEGDKSFQGRLVKIDTGRDLALIEFTGVRLPPLTLYTGAPGDGEALFALGYPGNVDIATARSAADFIKPQSPVRSQGGFAGMRTLQGTSVLLHTANIARGNSGGPLLDRCGRVLGVNSAITRADEGDATFAFAISGKELAAFLAEAKQPVGQVGVPCTSVEEQMAQER
;
A
#
# COMPACT_ATOMS: atom_id res chain seq x y z
N MET A 1 -29.50 -56.56 -21.48
CA MET A 1 -28.63 -55.86 -20.50
C MET A 1 -27.82 -54.82 -21.27
N LEU A 2 -28.09 -53.52 -21.06
CA LEU A 2 -27.12 -52.40 -21.09
C LEU A 2 -27.90 -51.08 -21.10
N ILE A 3 -28.00 -50.46 -19.93
CA ILE A 3 -28.54 -49.13 -19.70
C ILE A 3 -27.50 -48.12 -20.19
N ARG A 4 -27.88 -47.23 -21.12
CA ARG A 4 -27.04 -46.10 -21.55
C ARG A 4 -27.11 -45.01 -20.47
N LEU A 5 -26.03 -44.87 -19.71
CA LEU A 5 -25.86 -43.80 -18.73
C LEU A 5 -25.45 -42.51 -19.47
N PHE A 6 -26.36 -41.53 -19.53
CA PHE A 6 -26.03 -40.17 -19.95
C PHE A 6 -25.37 -39.48 -18.75
N ALA A 7 -24.05 -39.27 -18.79
CA ALA A 7 -23.36 -38.44 -17.81
C ALA A 7 -23.64 -36.96 -18.13
N LEU A 8 -24.53 -36.36 -17.34
CA LEU A 8 -24.79 -34.92 -17.38
C LEU A 8 -23.57 -34.21 -16.76
N LEU A 9 -22.72 -33.62 -17.62
CA LEU A 9 -21.61 -32.80 -17.17
C LEU A 9 -22.19 -31.44 -16.70
N THR A 10 -22.51 -31.33 -15.41
CA THR A 10 -22.90 -30.04 -14.82
C THR A 10 -21.66 -29.16 -14.74
N LEU A 11 -21.55 -28.22 -15.68
CA LEU A 11 -20.60 -27.11 -15.61
C LEU A 11 -20.96 -26.28 -14.37
N LEU A 12 -20.20 -26.44 -13.28
CA LEU A 12 -20.33 -25.56 -12.12
C LEU A 12 -19.78 -24.19 -12.54
N ALA A 13 -20.65 -23.32 -13.06
CA ALA A 13 -20.32 -21.92 -13.20
C ALA A 13 -20.06 -21.39 -11.80
N ALA A 14 -18.80 -21.16 -11.44
CA ALA A 14 -18.45 -20.47 -10.22
C ALA A 14 -19.10 -19.08 -10.28
N MET A 15 -20.19 -18.89 -9.53
CA MET A 15 -20.81 -17.58 -9.38
C MET A 15 -19.75 -16.64 -8.81
N ILE A 16 -19.28 -15.70 -9.62
CA ILE A 16 -18.30 -14.69 -9.22
C ILE A 16 -19.07 -13.67 -8.35
N ALA A 17 -19.17 -13.96 -7.06
CA ALA A 17 -19.83 -13.07 -6.11
C ALA A 17 -18.96 -11.84 -5.84
N PRO A 18 -19.55 -10.65 -5.70
CA PRO A 18 -18.80 -9.45 -5.37
C PRO A 18 -18.17 -9.51 -3.97
N ALA A 19 -17.01 -8.86 -3.83
CA ALA A 19 -16.30 -8.79 -2.56
C ALA A 19 -17.06 -7.87 -1.59
N ARG A 20 -17.16 -8.29 -0.33
CA ARG A 20 -17.78 -7.48 0.73
C ARG A 20 -16.80 -6.45 1.24
N ALA A 21 -17.34 -5.30 1.65
CA ALA A 21 -16.56 -4.29 2.36
C ALA A 21 -15.92 -4.92 3.60
N ASP A 22 -14.63 -5.23 3.51
CA ASP A 22 -13.81 -5.65 4.63
C ASP A 22 -13.46 -4.43 5.50
N ASP A 23 -13.24 -4.68 6.79
CA ASP A 23 -12.83 -3.63 7.72
C ASP A 23 -11.45 -3.09 7.28
N ILE A 24 -11.40 -1.83 6.83
CA ILE A 24 -10.14 -1.10 6.52
C ILE A 24 -9.14 -1.21 7.67
N SER A 25 -9.62 -1.34 8.91
CA SER A 25 -8.78 -1.54 10.10
C SER A 25 -8.02 -2.87 10.04
N ALA A 26 -8.59 -3.92 9.45
CA ALA A 26 -7.92 -5.19 9.22
C ALA A 26 -6.76 -5.06 8.21
N SER A 27 -6.93 -4.28 7.14
CA SER A 27 -5.84 -3.94 6.20
C SER A 27 -4.74 -3.14 6.88
N GLY A 28 -5.08 -2.31 7.87
CA GLY A 28 -4.11 -1.55 8.67
C GLY A 28 -3.03 -2.42 9.33
N ARG A 29 -3.32 -3.69 9.63
CA ARG A 29 -2.36 -4.64 10.21
C ARG A 29 -1.22 -5.04 9.28
N GLY A 30 -1.43 -4.90 7.98
CA GLY A 30 -0.41 -5.13 6.96
C GLY A 30 0.38 -3.88 6.61
N VAL A 31 0.05 -2.72 7.19
CA VAL A 31 0.72 -1.44 6.94
C VAL A 31 1.83 -1.24 7.97
N VAL A 32 2.95 -0.68 7.53
CA VAL A 32 4.15 -0.50 8.35
C VAL A 32 4.72 0.89 8.18
N ARG A 33 5.37 1.42 9.23
CA ARG A 33 6.25 2.58 9.09
C ARG A 33 7.61 2.10 8.63
N ILE A 34 8.19 2.83 7.69
CA ILE A 34 9.57 2.64 7.24
C ILE A 34 10.40 3.79 7.77
N VAL A 35 11.55 3.45 8.36
CA VAL A 35 12.54 4.41 8.82
C VAL A 35 13.86 4.06 8.16
N THR A 36 14.58 5.05 7.65
CA THR A 36 15.91 4.87 7.10
C THR A 36 16.89 5.75 7.86
N ILE A 37 17.98 5.16 8.34
CA ILE A 37 19.01 5.86 9.11
C ILE A 37 20.34 5.60 8.41
N ALA A 38 20.99 6.67 7.96
CA ALA A 38 22.34 6.62 7.38
C ALA A 38 23.36 6.97 8.47
N VAL A 39 24.36 6.11 8.64
CA VAL A 39 25.42 6.24 9.65
C VAL A 39 26.77 6.17 8.95
N VAL A 40 27.62 7.18 9.16
CA VAL A 40 28.99 7.20 8.63
C VAL A 40 29.94 7.40 9.80
N GLY A 41 30.79 6.41 10.06
CA GLY A 41 31.51 6.32 11.34
C GLY A 41 30.51 6.06 12.47
N ASP A 42 30.51 6.93 13.48
CA ASP A 42 29.57 6.87 14.62
C ASP A 42 28.50 7.98 14.56
N GLU A 43 28.40 8.71 13.44
CA GLU A 43 27.47 9.84 13.29
C GLU A 43 26.28 9.50 12.38
N VAL A 44 25.08 9.91 12.81
CA VAL A 44 23.87 9.86 11.98
C VAL A 44 23.90 11.03 11.00
N VAL A 45 24.10 10.71 9.72
CA VAL A 45 24.22 11.71 8.63
C VAL A 45 22.95 11.82 7.78
N GLY A 46 21.95 10.97 8.03
CA GLY A 46 20.68 11.00 7.32
C GLY A 46 19.57 10.27 8.05
N PHE A 47 18.36 10.82 7.96
CA PHE A 47 17.14 10.22 8.47
C PHE A 47 16.01 10.39 7.44
N GLY A 48 15.34 9.28 7.11
CA GLY A 48 14.15 9.25 6.27
C GLY A 48 13.05 8.45 6.94
N HIS A 49 11.80 8.78 6.61
CA HIS A 49 10.66 7.97 7.04
C HIS A 49 9.57 7.97 5.98
N GLY A 50 8.76 6.92 6.00
CA GLY A 50 7.63 6.72 5.10
C GLY A 50 6.74 5.59 5.59
N SER A 51 5.89 5.12 4.70
CA SER A 51 4.99 4.00 4.92
C SER A 51 5.30 2.87 3.94
N GLY A 52 4.83 1.68 4.27
CA GLY A 52 4.85 0.52 3.38
C GLY A 52 3.70 -0.40 3.71
N PHE A 53 3.50 -1.43 2.91
CA PHE A 53 2.51 -2.48 3.21
C PHE A 53 2.95 -3.85 2.72
N ALA A 54 2.49 -4.88 3.42
CA ALA A 54 2.82 -6.26 3.15
C ALA A 54 2.20 -6.74 1.83
N VAL A 55 3.03 -7.29 0.96
CA VAL A 55 2.63 -8.04 -0.24
C VAL A 55 2.82 -9.55 -0.06
N SER A 56 3.54 -9.94 0.99
CA SER A 56 3.63 -11.30 1.52
C SER A 56 4.01 -11.24 3.01
N PRO A 57 3.95 -12.35 3.77
CA PRO A 57 4.16 -12.30 5.22
C PRO A 57 5.48 -11.67 5.68
N ASN A 58 6.52 -11.71 4.87
CA ASN A 58 7.86 -11.23 5.19
C ASN A 58 8.38 -10.18 4.18
N ARG A 59 7.52 -9.66 3.30
CA ARG A 59 7.91 -8.65 2.30
C ARG A 59 6.87 -7.57 2.15
N ILE A 60 7.38 -6.35 2.05
CA ILE A 60 6.60 -5.13 1.93
C ILE A 60 6.99 -4.35 0.69
N VAL A 61 6.05 -3.57 0.16
CA VAL A 61 6.33 -2.53 -0.81
C VAL A 61 6.33 -1.17 -0.14
N THR A 62 7.17 -0.27 -0.62
CA THR A 62 7.20 1.16 -0.31
C THR A 62 7.63 1.94 -1.56
N ASN A 63 7.80 3.26 -1.47
CA ASN A 63 8.37 4.04 -2.55
C ASN A 63 9.90 3.94 -2.61
N ALA A 64 10.48 4.11 -3.79
CA ALA A 64 11.93 4.13 -3.96
C ALA A 64 12.56 5.31 -3.22
N HIS A 65 11.92 6.49 -3.25
CA HIS A 65 12.44 7.67 -2.55
C HIS A 65 12.43 7.53 -1.01
N VAL A 66 11.58 6.66 -0.43
CA VAL A 66 11.59 6.39 1.02
C VAL A 66 12.89 5.70 1.46
N VAL A 67 13.48 4.93 0.54
CA VAL A 67 14.74 4.20 0.76
C VAL A 67 15.93 4.79 0.00
N GLU A 68 15.82 6.03 -0.50
CA GLU A 68 16.89 6.67 -1.30
C GLU A 68 18.22 6.77 -0.56
N LEU A 69 18.19 6.88 0.78
CA LEU A 69 19.41 6.91 1.59
C LEU A 69 20.25 5.65 1.37
N ALA A 70 19.62 4.48 1.18
CA ALA A 70 20.32 3.23 0.93
C ALA A 70 21.04 3.23 -0.44
N GLN A 71 20.61 4.06 -1.40
CA GLN A 71 21.34 4.28 -2.65
C GLN A 71 22.46 5.30 -2.50
N ARG A 72 22.24 6.36 -1.69
CA ARG A 72 23.22 7.44 -1.48
C ARG A 72 24.39 7.02 -0.60
N TYR A 73 24.15 6.18 0.40
CA TYR A 73 25.14 5.69 1.34
C TYR A 73 25.15 4.15 1.37
N PRO A 74 25.69 3.49 0.32
CA PRO A 74 25.79 2.03 0.28
C PRO A 74 26.47 1.49 1.55
N ASP A 75 25.98 0.36 2.07
CA ASP A 75 26.45 -0.34 3.27
C ASP A 75 26.35 0.42 4.60
N ASN A 76 25.91 1.68 4.56
CA ASN A 76 25.86 2.60 5.69
C ASN A 76 24.43 2.98 6.09
N VAL A 77 23.42 2.27 5.56
CA VAL A 77 22.00 2.53 5.86
C VAL A 77 21.31 1.35 6.51
N VAL A 78 20.63 1.62 7.62
CA VAL A 78 19.68 0.70 8.23
C VAL A 78 18.27 1.06 7.77
N ILE A 79 17.57 0.08 7.19
CA ILE A 79 16.14 0.17 6.90
C ILE A 79 15.40 -0.50 8.06
N GLY A 80 14.62 0.27 8.83
CA GLY A 80 13.74 -0.21 9.87
C GLY A 80 12.32 -0.40 9.36
N VAL A 81 11.76 -1.59 9.56
CA VAL A 81 10.35 -1.92 9.35
C VAL A 81 9.67 -1.95 10.71
N VAL A 82 8.72 -1.04 10.92
CA VAL A 82 8.00 -0.88 12.18
C VAL A 82 6.54 -1.28 11.93
N PRO A 83 6.10 -2.45 12.41
CA PRO A 83 4.72 -2.90 12.23
C PRO A 83 3.69 -2.01 12.91
N SER A 84 2.42 -2.20 12.55
CA SER A 84 1.31 -1.50 13.20
C SER A 84 1.01 -1.99 14.62
N GLU A 85 1.44 -3.21 14.95
CA GLU A 85 1.16 -3.91 16.20
C GLU A 85 2.44 -4.54 16.77
N GLY A 86 2.41 -4.88 18.06
CA GLY A 86 3.55 -5.46 18.77
C GLY A 86 4.44 -4.41 19.43
N ASP A 87 5.68 -4.79 19.72
CA ASP A 87 6.61 -4.02 20.55
C ASP A 87 8.00 -3.83 19.91
N LYS A 88 8.23 -4.38 18.71
CA LYS A 88 9.55 -4.42 18.06
C LYS A 88 9.52 -3.87 16.65
N SER A 89 10.64 -3.28 16.25
CA SER A 89 10.99 -2.99 14.86
C SER A 89 11.95 -4.05 14.33
N PHE A 90 11.99 -4.20 13.01
CA PHE A 90 12.75 -5.22 12.32
C PHE A 90 13.65 -4.59 11.27
N GLN A 91 14.86 -5.11 11.11
CA GLN A 91 15.73 -4.68 10.04
C GLN A 91 15.22 -5.24 8.71
N GLY A 92 15.06 -4.36 7.72
CA GLY A 92 14.71 -4.67 6.36
C GLY A 92 15.93 -4.73 5.45
N ARG A 93 15.82 -5.55 4.40
CA ARG A 93 16.79 -5.68 3.31
C ARG A 93 16.11 -5.33 2.00
N LEU A 94 16.73 -4.45 1.22
CA LEU A 94 16.25 -4.10 -0.11
C LEU A 94 16.37 -5.31 -1.05
N VAL A 95 15.27 -5.70 -1.68
CA VAL A 95 15.19 -6.83 -2.63
C VAL A 95 15.23 -6.35 -4.07
N LYS A 96 14.43 -5.32 -4.38
CA LYS A 96 14.35 -4.68 -5.70
C LYS A 96 14.01 -3.21 -5.48
N ILE A 97 14.57 -2.36 -6.32
CA ILE A 97 14.24 -0.95 -6.41
C ILE A 97 14.04 -0.57 -7.87
N ASP A 98 13.03 0.25 -8.11
CA ASP A 98 12.72 0.84 -9.41
C ASP A 98 12.47 2.33 -9.20
N THR A 99 13.49 3.13 -9.48
CA THR A 99 13.41 4.59 -9.34
C THR A 99 12.57 5.24 -10.43
N GLY A 100 12.32 4.57 -11.56
CA GLY A 100 11.48 5.08 -12.64
C GLY A 100 9.98 5.02 -12.28
N ARG A 101 9.57 3.94 -11.60
CA ARG A 101 8.20 3.81 -11.07
C ARG A 101 8.04 4.32 -9.63
N ASP A 102 9.14 4.68 -8.98
CA ASP A 102 9.21 5.03 -7.56
C ASP A 102 8.69 3.92 -6.63
N LEU A 103 9.15 2.68 -6.84
CA LEU A 103 8.78 1.51 -6.05
C LEU A 103 10.00 0.76 -5.52
N ALA A 104 9.88 0.24 -4.30
CA ALA A 104 10.88 -0.61 -3.66
C ALA A 104 10.22 -1.80 -2.96
N LEU A 105 10.87 -2.96 -3.03
CA LEU A 105 10.50 -4.19 -2.33
C LEU A 105 11.52 -4.46 -1.23
N ILE A 106 11.05 -4.62 0.00
CA ILE A 106 11.89 -4.89 1.17
C ILE A 106 11.48 -6.23 1.76
N GLU A 107 12.46 -7.03 2.15
CA GLU A 107 12.28 -8.26 2.91
C GLU A 107 12.77 -8.06 4.35
N PHE A 108 12.09 -8.64 5.32
CA PHE A 108 12.46 -8.57 6.72
C PHE A 108 12.19 -9.91 7.40
N THR A 109 12.78 -10.12 8.58
CA THR A 109 12.63 -11.36 9.36
C THR A 109 12.16 -11.06 10.77
N GLY A 110 11.30 -11.92 11.33
CA GLY A 110 10.82 -11.81 12.71
C GLY A 110 9.32 -12.02 12.81
N VAL A 111 8.53 -10.98 12.58
CA VAL A 111 7.06 -11.06 12.53
C VAL A 111 6.55 -11.44 11.14
N ARG A 112 5.34 -11.99 11.07
CA ARG A 112 4.60 -12.20 9.82
C ARG A 112 3.44 -11.22 9.74
N LEU A 113 3.37 -10.46 8.65
CA LEU A 113 2.30 -9.49 8.41
C LEU A 113 1.18 -10.11 7.54
N PRO A 114 -0.08 -9.70 7.73
CA PRO A 114 -1.14 -10.06 6.80
C PRO A 114 -0.92 -9.33 5.46
N PRO A 115 -0.74 -10.06 4.34
CA PRO A 115 -0.57 -9.43 3.03
C PRO A 115 -1.86 -8.76 2.56
N LEU A 116 -1.73 -7.63 1.86
CA LEU A 116 -2.85 -6.96 1.22
C LEU A 116 -3.06 -7.49 -0.20
N THR A 117 -4.33 -7.52 -0.62
CA THR A 117 -4.75 -7.94 -1.96
C THR A 117 -4.84 -6.73 -2.88
N LEU A 118 -4.35 -6.84 -4.11
CA LEU A 118 -4.48 -5.82 -5.15
C LEU A 118 -5.83 -5.89 -5.83
N TYR A 119 -6.43 -4.74 -6.10
CA TYR A 119 -7.57 -4.64 -6.99
C TYR A 119 -7.09 -4.44 -8.42
N THR A 120 -7.57 -5.28 -9.35
CA THR A 120 -7.20 -5.21 -10.77
C THR A 120 -8.22 -4.50 -11.64
N GLY A 121 -9.37 -4.11 -11.07
CA GLY A 121 -10.34 -3.27 -11.75
C GLY A 121 -9.96 -1.79 -11.70
N ALA A 122 -10.80 -0.94 -12.30
CA ALA A 122 -10.68 0.50 -12.20
C ALA A 122 -11.67 1.03 -11.15
N PRO A 123 -11.26 1.94 -10.25
CA PRO A 123 -12.21 2.65 -9.40
C PRO A 123 -13.09 3.57 -10.24
N GLY A 124 -14.36 3.70 -9.85
CA GLY A 124 -15.28 4.66 -10.46
C GLY A 124 -14.97 6.10 -10.07
N ASP A 125 -15.31 7.07 -10.93
CA ASP A 125 -15.16 8.49 -10.60
C ASP A 125 -15.94 8.85 -9.32
N GLY A 126 -15.28 9.53 -8.39
CA GLY A 126 -15.86 9.87 -7.08
C GLY A 126 -15.99 8.70 -6.11
N GLU A 127 -15.57 7.48 -6.47
CA GLU A 127 -15.56 6.34 -5.55
C GLU A 127 -14.69 6.65 -4.34
N ALA A 128 -15.19 6.29 -3.14
CA ALA A 128 -14.47 6.58 -1.91
C ALA A 128 -13.25 5.66 -1.77
N LEU A 129 -12.13 6.27 -1.44
CA LEU A 129 -10.84 5.64 -1.26
C LEU A 129 -10.23 6.04 0.08
N PHE A 130 -9.30 5.22 0.55
CA PHE A 130 -8.67 5.37 1.86
C PHE A 130 -7.17 5.29 1.74
N ALA A 131 -6.47 6.31 2.24
CA ALA A 131 -5.02 6.25 2.41
C ALA A 131 -4.71 5.81 3.84
N LEU A 132 -3.82 4.81 3.97
CA LEU A 132 -3.25 4.41 5.25
C LEU A 132 -1.75 4.73 5.27
N GLY A 133 -1.26 5.27 6.38
CA GLY A 133 0.16 5.53 6.54
C GLY A 133 0.54 6.20 7.85
N TYR A 134 1.77 6.70 7.90
CA TYR A 134 2.39 7.28 9.08
C TYR A 134 2.82 8.73 8.79
N PRO A 135 1.86 9.67 8.79
CA PRO A 135 2.13 11.07 8.52
C PRO A 135 3.07 11.69 9.55
N GLY A 136 4.19 12.24 9.09
CA GLY A 136 5.23 12.82 9.93
C GLY A 136 4.76 14.05 10.72
N ASN A 137 3.74 14.78 10.25
CA ASN A 137 3.15 15.87 11.03
C ASN A 137 2.33 15.37 12.24
N VAL A 138 1.72 14.19 12.16
CA VAL A 138 1.09 13.55 13.33
C VAL A 138 2.18 13.06 14.28
N ASP A 139 3.26 12.49 13.74
CA ASP A 139 4.41 12.09 14.54
C ASP A 139 5.03 13.29 15.26
N ILE A 140 5.26 14.42 14.60
CA ILE A 140 5.80 15.63 15.25
C ILE A 140 4.84 16.17 16.33
N ALA A 141 3.53 16.13 16.08
CA ALA A 141 2.54 16.62 17.04
C ALA A 141 2.40 15.71 18.28
N THR A 142 2.80 14.44 18.20
CA THR A 142 2.56 13.43 19.25
C THR A 142 3.83 12.82 19.85
N ALA A 143 4.95 12.86 19.12
CA ALA A 143 6.22 12.31 19.55
C ALA A 143 6.84 13.18 20.64
N ARG A 144 7.39 12.49 21.64
CA ARG A 144 8.15 13.07 22.75
C ARG A 144 9.65 12.85 22.56
N SER A 145 10.06 11.93 21.68
CA SER A 145 11.45 11.59 21.40
C SER A 145 11.62 10.92 20.03
N ALA A 146 12.86 10.87 19.51
CA ALA A 146 13.19 10.14 18.28
C ALA A 146 12.87 8.63 18.36
N ALA A 147 12.86 8.05 19.56
CA ALA A 147 12.51 6.65 19.77
C ALA A 147 11.03 6.36 19.44
N ASP A 148 10.16 7.37 19.36
CA ASP A 148 8.75 7.18 19.04
C ASP A 148 8.52 6.80 17.56
N PHE A 149 9.48 7.09 16.68
CA PHE A 149 9.43 6.66 15.27
C PHE A 149 9.59 5.15 15.09
N ILE A 150 10.24 4.46 16.03
CA ILE A 150 10.48 3.01 15.98
C ILE A 150 9.51 2.21 16.85
N LYS A 151 8.54 2.89 17.49
CA LYS A 151 7.48 2.24 18.26
C LYS A 151 6.32 1.85 17.32
N PRO A 152 5.93 0.56 17.31
CA PRO A 152 4.71 0.13 16.64
C PRO A 152 3.50 0.95 17.08
N GLN A 153 2.67 1.34 16.10
CA GLN A 153 1.41 2.04 16.31
C GLN A 153 0.52 1.85 15.09
N SER A 154 -0.80 1.96 15.28
CA SER A 154 -1.75 1.87 14.17
C SER A 154 -1.52 2.99 13.14
N PRO A 155 -1.68 2.71 11.84
CA PRO A 155 -1.56 3.73 10.81
C PRO A 155 -2.72 4.74 10.93
N VAL A 156 -2.45 5.97 10.50
CA VAL A 156 -3.48 7.00 10.34
C VAL A 156 -4.25 6.70 9.05
N ARG A 157 -5.58 6.81 9.14
CA ARG A 157 -6.49 6.68 8.02
C ARG A 157 -6.99 8.04 7.58
N SER A 158 -6.96 8.31 6.28
CA SER A 158 -7.69 9.40 5.66
C SER A 158 -8.58 8.89 4.54
N GLN A 159 -9.67 9.62 4.27
CA GLN A 159 -10.63 9.30 3.22
C GLN A 159 -10.63 10.41 2.18
N GLY A 160 -10.84 10.03 0.91
CA GLY A 160 -11.12 10.94 -0.19
C GLY A 160 -11.87 10.25 -1.31
N GLY A 161 -11.89 10.89 -2.48
CA GLY A 161 -12.49 10.35 -3.69
C GLY A 161 -11.46 10.17 -4.81
N PHE A 162 -11.73 9.19 -5.68
CA PHE A 162 -11.00 9.04 -6.94
C PHE A 162 -11.29 10.23 -7.87
N ALA A 163 -10.22 10.83 -8.41
CA ALA A 163 -10.28 12.02 -9.26
C ALA A 163 -9.70 11.77 -10.68
N GLY A 164 -9.51 10.51 -11.05
CA GLY A 164 -9.11 10.08 -12.39
C GLY A 164 -7.68 9.56 -12.49
N MET A 165 -7.34 9.01 -13.65
CA MET A 165 -6.00 8.52 -13.98
C MET A 165 -5.15 9.62 -14.61
N ARG A 166 -3.85 9.64 -14.33
CA ARG A 166 -2.85 10.47 -15.01
C ARG A 166 -1.61 9.65 -15.35
N THR A 167 -0.76 10.22 -16.20
CA THR A 167 0.58 9.71 -16.47
C THR A 167 1.57 10.77 -16.03
N LEU A 168 2.45 10.42 -15.08
CA LEU A 168 3.53 11.28 -14.61
C LEU A 168 4.85 10.63 -14.97
N GLN A 169 5.67 11.30 -15.78
CA GLN A 169 7.00 10.81 -16.19
C GLN A 169 6.99 9.38 -16.78
N GLY A 170 5.91 9.01 -17.46
CA GLY A 170 5.74 7.66 -18.05
C GLY A 170 5.12 6.62 -17.10
N THR A 171 4.89 6.97 -15.83
CA THR A 171 4.28 6.08 -14.82
C THR A 171 2.79 6.38 -14.67
N SER A 172 1.94 5.34 -14.71
CA SER A 172 0.50 5.49 -14.50
C SER A 172 0.16 5.71 -13.02
N VAL A 173 -0.55 6.79 -12.71
CA VAL A 173 -0.92 7.20 -11.35
C VAL A 173 -2.42 7.47 -11.22
N LEU A 174 -2.97 7.24 -10.02
CA LEU A 174 -4.30 7.68 -9.60
C LEU A 174 -4.19 9.08 -9.01
N LEU A 175 -5.08 9.98 -9.41
CA LEU A 175 -5.33 11.25 -8.76
C LEU A 175 -6.43 11.05 -7.70
N HIS A 176 -6.25 11.58 -6.49
CA HIS A 176 -7.25 11.48 -5.44
C HIS A 176 -7.23 12.68 -4.50
N THR A 177 -8.28 12.79 -3.67
CA THR A 177 -8.47 13.88 -2.71
C THR A 177 -8.27 13.46 -1.25
N ALA A 178 -7.88 12.20 -0.97
CA ALA A 178 -7.59 11.77 0.40
C ALA A 178 -6.44 12.58 0.98
N ASN A 179 -6.64 13.11 2.19
CA ASN A 179 -5.65 13.92 2.89
C ASN A 179 -4.42 13.08 3.23
N ILE A 180 -3.31 13.32 2.53
CA ILE A 180 -2.02 12.72 2.84
C ILE A 180 -0.99 13.80 3.14
N ALA A 181 0.01 13.44 3.93
CA ALA A 181 1.17 14.26 4.30
C ALA A 181 2.46 13.47 4.07
N ARG A 182 3.62 14.16 4.15
CA ARG A 182 4.94 13.48 4.23
C ARG A 182 4.88 12.37 5.28
N GLY A 183 5.41 11.20 4.95
CA GLY A 183 5.30 9.99 5.76
C GLY A 183 4.24 9.00 5.27
N ASN A 184 3.22 9.43 4.52
CA ASN A 184 2.28 8.50 3.85
C ASN A 184 2.88 7.85 2.59
N SER A 185 3.93 8.43 2.01
CA SER A 185 4.63 7.88 0.84
C SER A 185 4.97 6.41 1.05
N GLY A 186 4.56 5.56 0.11
CA GLY A 186 4.77 4.12 0.12
C GLY A 186 3.65 3.32 0.79
N GLY A 187 2.75 3.99 1.52
CA GLY A 187 1.56 3.37 2.11
C GLY A 187 0.49 3.06 1.05
N PRO A 188 -0.47 2.18 1.35
CA PRO A 188 -1.47 1.77 0.37
C PRO A 188 -2.59 2.81 0.22
N LEU A 189 -3.07 2.96 -1.01
CA LEU A 189 -4.38 3.55 -1.31
C LEU A 189 -5.37 2.42 -1.52
N LEU A 190 -6.46 2.42 -0.76
CA LEU A 190 -7.40 1.31 -0.65
C LEU A 190 -8.79 1.70 -1.14
N ASP A 191 -9.53 0.75 -1.68
CA ASP A 191 -10.99 0.86 -1.81
C ASP A 191 -11.71 0.50 -0.49
N ARG A 192 -13.04 0.54 -0.50
CA ARG A 192 -13.91 0.21 0.65
C ARG A 192 -13.79 -1.24 1.14
N CYS A 193 -13.21 -2.13 0.34
CA CYS A 193 -12.96 -3.52 0.68
C CYS A 193 -11.52 -3.73 1.18
N GLY A 194 -10.76 -2.65 1.43
CA GLY A 194 -9.39 -2.76 1.94
C GLY A 194 -8.39 -3.30 0.92
N ARG A 195 -8.73 -3.26 -0.38
CA ARG A 195 -7.91 -3.76 -1.49
C ARG A 195 -7.10 -2.63 -2.08
N VAL A 196 -5.86 -2.92 -2.47
CA VAL A 196 -4.90 -1.92 -2.94
C VAL A 196 -5.23 -1.47 -4.35
N LEU A 197 -5.57 -0.19 -4.48
CA LEU A 197 -5.73 0.55 -5.73
C LEU A 197 -4.39 1.12 -6.23
N GLY A 198 -3.48 1.42 -5.30
CA GLY A 198 -2.17 2.00 -5.62
C GLY A 198 -1.29 2.24 -4.39
N VAL A 199 -0.14 2.83 -4.62
CA VAL A 199 0.85 3.19 -3.60
C VAL A 199 0.92 4.70 -3.48
N ASN A 200 0.52 5.27 -2.35
CA ASN A 200 0.51 6.71 -2.13
C ASN A 200 1.92 7.28 -2.41
N SER A 201 1.97 8.32 -3.22
CA SER A 201 3.17 9.05 -3.61
C SER A 201 2.86 10.57 -3.55
N ALA A 202 3.75 11.38 -4.11
CA ALA A 202 3.81 12.85 -4.00
C ALA A 202 2.47 13.61 -3.84
N ILE A 203 2.55 14.73 -3.13
CA ILE A 203 1.48 15.72 -2.98
C ILE A 203 1.67 16.80 -4.05
N THR A 204 0.61 17.21 -4.75
CA THR A 204 0.70 18.42 -5.58
C THR A 204 0.96 19.63 -4.70
N ARG A 205 1.91 20.49 -5.07
CA ARG A 205 1.99 21.82 -4.46
C ARG A 205 0.74 22.59 -4.90
N ALA A 206 -0.18 22.80 -3.97
CA ALA A 206 -1.27 23.76 -4.11
C ALA A 206 -0.76 25.11 -3.61
N ASP A 207 -0.97 26.18 -4.38
CA ASP A 207 -0.80 27.54 -3.86
C ASP A 207 -1.93 27.85 -2.86
N GLU A 208 -1.79 28.94 -2.10
CA GLU A 208 -2.79 29.32 -1.10
C GLU A 208 -4.16 29.55 -1.76
N GLY A 209 -5.12 28.64 -1.50
CA GLY A 209 -6.48 28.68 -2.07
C GLY A 209 -6.80 27.58 -3.08
N ASP A 210 -5.81 26.78 -3.52
CA ASP A 210 -6.03 25.69 -4.47
C ASP A 210 -6.52 24.39 -3.82
N ALA A 211 -7.30 23.61 -4.57
CA ALA A 211 -7.65 22.24 -4.18
C ALA A 211 -6.38 21.37 -4.18
N THR A 212 -6.07 20.76 -3.02
CA THR A 212 -4.92 19.85 -2.92
C THR A 212 -5.29 18.48 -3.47
N PHE A 213 -4.57 18.03 -4.49
CA PHE A 213 -4.64 16.66 -4.96
C PHE A 213 -3.41 15.86 -4.53
N ALA A 214 -3.59 14.56 -4.50
CA ALA A 214 -2.56 13.59 -4.20
C ALA A 214 -2.49 12.53 -5.29
N PHE A 215 -1.30 11.94 -5.44
CA PHE A 215 -1.06 10.89 -6.41
C PHE A 215 -0.77 9.56 -5.72
N ALA A 216 -1.22 8.47 -6.33
CA ALA A 216 -0.76 7.13 -6.00
C ALA A 216 -0.28 6.41 -7.25
N ILE A 217 0.87 5.74 -7.18
CA ILE A 217 1.35 4.85 -8.25
C ILE A 217 0.33 3.74 -8.42
N SER A 218 -0.14 3.52 -9.65
CA SER A 218 -1.29 2.64 -9.87
C SER A 218 -1.03 1.18 -9.53
N GLY A 219 -2.09 0.46 -9.14
CA GLY A 219 -2.06 -0.98 -8.93
C GLY A 219 -1.52 -1.76 -10.14
N LYS A 220 -1.68 -1.21 -11.36
CA LYS A 220 -1.08 -1.74 -12.59
C LYS A 220 0.45 -1.69 -12.56
N GLU A 221 1.03 -0.54 -12.24
CA GLU A 221 2.48 -0.37 -12.13
C GLU A 221 3.04 -1.23 -11.00
N LEU A 222 2.34 -1.27 -9.87
CA LEU A 222 2.67 -2.15 -8.74
C LEU A 222 2.68 -3.63 -9.13
N ALA A 223 1.64 -4.10 -9.83
CA ALA A 223 1.54 -5.49 -10.28
C ALA A 223 2.68 -5.84 -11.26
N ALA A 224 3.02 -4.94 -12.18
CA ALA A 224 4.14 -5.12 -13.09
C ALA A 224 5.47 -5.21 -12.34
N PHE A 225 5.72 -4.29 -11.40
CA PHE A 225 6.91 -4.30 -10.55
C PHE A 225 7.05 -5.60 -9.73
N LEU A 226 5.96 -6.09 -9.13
CA LEU A 226 5.95 -7.34 -8.36
C LEU A 226 6.17 -8.57 -9.26
N ALA A 227 5.60 -8.59 -10.46
CA ALA A 227 5.85 -9.65 -11.44
C ALA A 227 7.32 -9.70 -11.87
N GLU A 228 7.94 -8.55 -12.15
CA GLU A 228 9.37 -8.43 -12.44
C GLU A 228 10.24 -8.90 -11.26
N ALA A 229 9.79 -8.68 -10.02
CA ALA A 229 10.44 -9.15 -8.80
C ALA A 229 10.22 -10.64 -8.52
N LYS A 230 9.43 -11.34 -9.35
CA LYS A 230 8.94 -12.72 -9.10
C LYS A 230 8.27 -12.84 -7.72
N GLN A 231 7.56 -11.79 -7.31
CA GLN A 231 6.85 -11.73 -6.04
C GLN A 231 5.37 -12.06 -6.27
N PRO A 232 4.87 -13.22 -5.77
CA PRO A 232 3.44 -13.50 -5.80
C PRO A 232 2.68 -12.50 -4.93
N VAL A 233 1.48 -12.12 -5.38
CA VAL A 233 0.58 -11.23 -4.64
C VAL A 233 -0.87 -11.61 -4.95
N GLY A 234 -1.75 -11.51 -3.95
CA GLY A 234 -3.18 -11.71 -4.16
C GLY A 234 -3.76 -10.61 -5.06
N GLN A 235 -4.62 -10.99 -6.00
CA GLN A 235 -5.29 -10.07 -6.91
C GLN A 235 -6.78 -10.41 -7.00
N VAL A 236 -7.64 -9.40 -7.10
CA VAL A 236 -9.08 -9.57 -7.28
C VAL A 236 -9.62 -8.50 -8.24
N GLY A 237 -10.44 -8.93 -9.20
CA GLY A 237 -11.04 -8.05 -10.21
C GLY A 237 -12.53 -7.80 -10.02
N VAL A 238 -13.16 -8.44 -9.03
CA VAL A 238 -14.60 -8.30 -8.78
C VAL A 238 -14.86 -6.98 -8.06
N PRO A 239 -15.84 -6.15 -8.43
CA PRO A 239 -16.12 -4.89 -7.72
C PRO A 239 -16.43 -5.10 -6.23
N CYS A 240 -16.13 -4.07 -5.43
CA CYS A 240 -16.54 -4.00 -4.04
C CYS A 240 -17.99 -3.53 -4.00
N THR A 241 -18.90 -4.31 -3.45
CA THR A 241 -20.32 -3.90 -3.34
C THR A 241 -20.74 -3.78 -1.89
N SER A 242 -21.56 -2.78 -1.59
CA SER A 242 -22.21 -2.69 -0.29
C SER A 242 -23.27 -3.79 -0.12
N VAL A 243 -23.66 -4.06 1.14
CA VAL A 243 -24.77 -4.98 1.43
C VAL A 243 -26.07 -4.47 0.81
N GLU A 244 -26.28 -3.16 0.80
CA GLU A 244 -27.45 -2.52 0.19
C GLU A 244 -27.49 -2.70 -1.34
N GLU A 245 -26.34 -2.56 -2.00
CA GLU A 245 -26.21 -2.79 -3.45
C GLU A 245 -26.47 -4.24 -3.84
N GLN A 246 -26.01 -5.20 -3.03
CA GLN A 246 -26.33 -6.62 -3.22
C GLN A 246 -27.83 -6.87 -3.05
N MET A 247 -28.44 -6.34 -1.99
CA MET A 247 -29.87 -6.49 -1.73
C MET A 247 -30.75 -5.82 -2.81
N ALA A 248 -30.26 -4.78 -3.49
CA ALA A 248 -30.93 -4.15 -4.62
C ALA A 248 -30.80 -4.97 -5.91
N GLN A 249 -29.71 -5.71 -6.09
CA GLN A 249 -29.49 -6.59 -7.25
C GLN A 249 -30.25 -7.92 -7.16
N GLU A 250 -30.62 -8.33 -5.95
CA GLU A 250 -31.40 -9.55 -5.68
C GLU A 250 -32.93 -9.34 -5.76
N ARG A 251 -33.40 -8.11 -6.04
CA ARG A 251 -34.83 -7.76 -6.21
C ARG A 251 -35.21 -7.67 -7.68
#